data_AF-A0A9N9AW18-F1
#
_entry.id   AF-A0A9N9AW18-F1
#
_cell.length_a   1.000
_cell.length_b   1.000
_cell.length_c   1.000
_cell.angle_alpha   90.00
_cell.angle_beta   90.00
_cell.angle_gamma   90.00
#
_symmetry.space_group_name_H-M   'P 1'
#
loop_
_entity.id
_entity.type
_entity.pdbx_description
1 polymer ?
#
loop_
_entity_poly.entity_id
_entity_poly.type
_entity_poly.pdbx_seq_one_letter_code
_entity_poly.pdbx_strand_id
1 'polypeptide(L)'
;EYTDPKTFAEKDRIIQFPYVPPANEKSEEELARAEERRQEQARRLKEQAARLRHQKLKDLENNLEFYMEIKTSKSSMKKAEFIAKLKENRISDEAELDEIIQKTEKSVQRARNKLLGIEELNEAERKEKKKQIASKSLHETRQRQREAKELARRQQEEEKRMEEQRRQTDFEGWLNELKQNYQNQLDKVKNLKRKKEQLSDRRSHASQLRMKSIANLASDTPQQKRRRRGQDGNCQDTFGMDDNDWAIYKEIVKYETKLLQYDSTFLPEHTFDAKNSVKNSLIFMFTRGVTPPFDPENFAQMHQLHVNVERVRVPEALFQPSILGLDQAGIVETIGEIISRFEDVDARKKTIRSVFVTGGHTQTPGLSKRLEISLRSILPAGSPLQIIHAKDPVLDAWHGAALWARSSEFQNYSVTVEEYNECGGEYIKEHRFGNVYYKT
;
A
#
# COMPACT_ATOMS: atom_id res chain seq x y z
N GLU A 1 6.31 0.78 -26.72
CA GLU A 1 6.43 2.24 -26.57
C GLU A 1 6.04 2.68 -25.18
N TYR A 2 4.75 2.72 -24.81
CA TYR A 2 4.28 3.16 -23.48
C TYR A 2 4.73 2.31 -22.26
N THR A 3 5.56 1.30 -22.46
CA THR A 3 6.18 0.49 -21.40
C THR A 3 7.61 0.94 -21.07
N ASP A 4 8.25 1.70 -21.95
CA ASP A 4 9.61 2.22 -21.73
C ASP A 4 9.54 3.60 -21.06
N PRO A 5 10.07 3.78 -19.83
CA PRO A 5 9.98 5.03 -19.08
C PRO A 5 10.49 6.27 -19.84
N LYS A 6 11.52 6.11 -20.69
CA LYS A 6 12.09 7.24 -21.45
C LYS A 6 11.09 7.77 -22.47
N THR A 7 10.58 6.87 -23.32
CA THR A 7 9.57 7.25 -24.32
C THR A 7 8.23 7.63 -23.69
N PHE A 8 7.90 7.07 -22.53
CA PHE A 8 6.71 7.43 -21.77
C PHE A 8 6.76 8.90 -21.34
N ALA A 9 7.86 9.35 -20.75
CA ALA A 9 8.01 10.73 -20.27
C ALA A 9 7.85 11.78 -21.38
N GLU A 10 8.28 11.47 -22.61
CA GLU A 10 8.10 12.36 -23.77
C GLU A 10 6.65 12.43 -24.26
N LYS A 11 5.90 11.33 -24.10
CA LYS A 11 4.53 11.18 -24.60
C LYS A 11 3.47 11.52 -23.56
N ASP A 12 3.80 11.50 -22.29
CA ASP A 12 2.88 11.84 -21.22
C ASP A 12 2.49 13.32 -21.28
N ARG A 13 1.23 13.62 -20.97
CA ARG A 13 0.71 14.99 -20.92
C ARG A 13 0.05 15.22 -19.59
N ILE A 14 0.60 16.18 -18.85
CA ILE A 14 0.17 16.51 -17.50
C ILE A 14 -0.76 17.72 -17.56
N ILE A 15 -1.95 17.56 -17.00
CA ILE A 15 -2.93 18.62 -16.83
C ILE A 15 -2.96 19.01 -15.36
N GLN A 16 -2.63 20.27 -15.05
CA GLN A 16 -2.64 20.80 -13.69
C GLN A 16 -4.03 21.36 -13.37
N PHE A 17 -4.61 20.88 -12.27
CA PHE A 17 -5.81 21.47 -11.68
C PHE A 17 -5.46 22.55 -10.66
N PRO A 18 -6.35 23.52 -10.40
CA PRO A 18 -6.17 24.47 -9.31
C PRO A 18 -6.11 23.73 -7.97
N TYR A 19 -5.20 24.18 -7.09
CA TYR A 19 -5.04 23.63 -5.74
C TYR A 19 -4.70 24.73 -4.74
N VAL A 20 -5.00 24.49 -3.47
CA VAL A 20 -4.63 25.37 -2.35
C VAL A 20 -3.68 24.57 -1.46
N PRO A 21 -2.40 24.98 -1.31
CA PRO A 21 -1.49 24.31 -0.39
C PRO A 21 -2.00 24.52 1.04
N PRO A 22 -2.02 23.48 1.90
CA PRO A 22 -2.31 23.67 3.31
C PRO A 22 -1.24 24.57 3.93
N ALA A 23 -1.66 25.44 4.84
CA ALA A 23 -0.76 26.27 5.62
C ALA A 23 0.17 25.35 6.42
N ASN A 24 1.42 25.22 5.98
CA ASN A 24 2.38 24.25 6.54
C ASN A 24 3.03 24.72 7.84
N GLU A 25 2.55 25.81 8.43
CA GLU A 25 2.96 26.26 9.75
C GLU A 25 1.84 25.91 10.73
N LYS A 26 2.03 24.80 11.45
CA LYS A 26 1.29 24.59 12.70
C LYS A 26 1.61 25.80 13.57
N SER A 27 0.64 26.69 13.74
CA SER A 27 0.74 27.84 14.62
C SER A 27 1.28 27.38 15.98
N GLU A 28 2.12 28.18 16.62
CA GLU A 28 2.63 27.92 17.97
C GLU A 28 1.50 27.55 18.96
N GLU A 29 0.29 28.07 18.70
CA GLU A 29 -0.93 27.77 19.45
C GLU A 29 -1.38 26.30 19.34
N GLU A 30 -1.20 25.66 18.18
CA GLU A 30 -1.59 24.26 17.98
C GLU A 30 -0.60 23.29 18.64
N LEU A 31 0.69 23.65 18.64
CA LEU A 31 1.74 22.95 19.38
C LEU A 31 1.50 23.06 20.90
N ALA A 32 1.15 24.25 21.38
CA ALA A 32 0.80 24.47 22.79
C ALA A 32 -0.41 23.63 23.22
N ARG A 33 -1.48 23.58 22.39
CA ARG A 33 -2.65 22.70 22.66
C ARG A 33 -2.32 21.21 22.63
N ALA A 34 -1.33 20.79 21.83
CA ALA A 34 -0.89 19.39 21.80
C ALA A 34 -0.09 19.04 23.07
N GLU A 35 0.77 19.94 23.52
CA GLU A 35 1.53 19.78 24.75
C GLU A 35 0.62 19.81 25.99
N GLU A 36 -0.38 20.69 26.03
CA GLU A 36 -1.42 20.74 27.07
C GLU A 36 -2.22 19.43 27.12
N ARG A 37 -2.65 18.89 25.96
CA ARG A 37 -3.31 17.56 25.89
C ARG A 37 -2.44 16.45 26.46
N ARG A 38 -1.13 16.46 26.17
CA ARG A 38 -0.17 15.48 26.71
C ARG A 38 -0.02 15.64 28.23
N GLN A 39 0.04 16.87 28.74
CA GLN A 39 0.09 17.15 30.18
C GLN A 39 -1.19 16.73 30.90
N GLU A 40 -2.36 16.96 30.30
CA GLU A 40 -3.65 16.56 30.85
C GLU A 40 -3.77 15.02 30.94
N GLN A 41 -3.36 14.31 29.89
CA GLN A 41 -3.29 12.84 29.91
C GLN A 41 -2.35 12.33 31.01
N ALA A 42 -1.19 12.96 31.20
CA ALA A 42 -0.26 12.62 32.28
C ALA A 42 -0.86 12.88 33.67
N ARG A 43 -1.64 13.95 33.84
CA ARG A 43 -2.37 14.23 35.10
C ARG A 43 -3.44 13.17 35.37
N ARG A 44 -4.25 12.80 34.37
CA ARG A 44 -5.28 11.75 34.50
C ARG A 44 -4.68 10.40 34.90
N LEU A 45 -3.53 10.02 34.33
CA LEU A 45 -2.82 8.80 34.71
C LEU A 45 -2.30 8.84 36.15
N LYS A 46 -1.77 9.99 36.60
CA LYS A 46 -1.35 10.17 38.01
C LYS A 46 -2.53 10.08 38.96
N GLU A 47 -3.67 10.65 38.61
CA GLU A 47 -4.89 10.60 39.42
C GLU A 47 -5.47 9.18 39.52
N GLN A 48 -5.54 8.45 38.40
CA GLN A 48 -5.92 7.03 38.40
C GLN A 48 -4.99 6.19 39.27
N ALA A 49 -3.67 6.42 39.18
CA ALA A 49 -2.70 5.75 40.03
C ALA A 49 -2.89 6.10 41.52
N ALA A 50 -3.26 7.34 41.86
CA ALA A 50 -3.56 7.74 43.23
C ALA A 50 -4.84 7.10 43.76
N ARG A 51 -5.92 7.03 42.95
CA ARG A 51 -7.17 6.34 43.30
C ARG A 51 -6.93 4.86 43.58
N LEU A 52 -6.14 4.18 42.74
CA LEU A 52 -5.76 2.78 42.96
C LEU A 52 -4.94 2.59 44.25
N ARG A 53 -4.09 3.55 44.64
CA ARG A 53 -3.36 3.51 45.92
C ARG A 53 -4.30 3.66 47.11
N HIS A 54 -5.27 4.58 47.04
CA HIS A 54 -6.28 4.74 48.07
C HIS A 54 -7.20 3.53 48.22
N GLN A 55 -7.64 2.92 47.11
CA GLN A 55 -8.42 1.68 47.15
C GLN A 55 -7.64 0.56 47.85
N LYS A 56 -6.37 0.36 47.48
CA LYS A 56 -5.52 -0.65 48.14
C LYS A 56 -5.33 -0.38 49.63
N LEU A 57 -5.21 0.88 50.05
CA LEU A 57 -5.14 1.21 51.48
C LEU A 57 -6.45 0.81 52.18
N LYS A 58 -7.59 1.17 51.60
CA LYS A 58 -8.91 0.84 52.15
C LYS A 58 -9.11 -0.67 52.28
N ASP A 59 -8.71 -1.44 51.26
CA ASP A 59 -8.76 -2.90 51.31
C ASP A 59 -7.90 -3.47 52.45
N LEU A 60 -6.71 -2.91 52.66
CA LEU A 60 -5.83 -3.31 53.77
C LEU A 60 -6.41 -2.94 55.15
N GLU A 61 -7.06 -1.79 55.27
CA GLU A 61 -7.73 -1.35 56.50
C GLU A 61 -8.95 -2.23 56.81
N ASN A 62 -9.79 -2.53 55.82
CA ASN A 62 -10.92 -3.45 55.97
C ASN A 62 -10.45 -4.86 56.39
N ASN A 63 -9.37 -5.36 55.79
CA ASN A 63 -8.79 -6.65 56.18
C ASN A 63 -8.27 -6.62 57.62
N LEU A 64 -7.62 -5.53 58.05
CA LEU A 64 -7.16 -5.37 59.43
C LEU A 64 -8.33 -5.33 60.41
N GLU A 65 -9.39 -4.59 60.08
CA GLU A 65 -10.62 -4.52 60.88
C GLU A 65 -11.27 -5.91 61.02
N PHE A 66 -11.37 -6.66 59.94
CA PHE A 66 -11.86 -8.03 59.94
C PHE A 66 -11.05 -8.95 60.87
N TYR A 67 -9.71 -8.90 60.82
CA TYR A 67 -8.87 -9.71 61.71
C TYR A 67 -8.95 -9.25 63.18
N MET A 68 -9.12 -7.95 63.42
CA MET A 68 -9.34 -7.39 64.77
C MET A 68 -10.71 -7.77 65.34
N GLU A 69 -11.75 -7.85 64.51
CA GLU A 69 -13.08 -8.33 64.90
C GLU A 69 -13.05 -9.82 65.27
N ILE A 70 -12.32 -10.64 64.52
CA ILE A 70 -12.05 -12.03 64.90
C ILE A 70 -11.36 -12.05 66.27
N LYS A 71 -10.31 -11.26 66.47
CA LYS A 71 -9.58 -11.19 67.76
C LYS A 71 -10.45 -10.75 68.93
N THR A 72 -11.34 -9.79 68.75
CA THR A 72 -12.25 -9.29 69.81
C THR A 72 -13.38 -10.28 70.13
N SER A 73 -13.88 -11.03 69.12
CA SER A 73 -14.90 -12.06 69.31
C SER A 73 -14.50 -13.18 70.27
N LYS A 74 -13.18 -13.37 70.48
CA LYS A 74 -12.59 -14.22 71.53
C LYS A 74 -13.13 -13.94 72.93
N SER A 75 -13.40 -12.67 73.25
CA SER A 75 -13.91 -12.26 74.58
C SER A 75 -15.39 -12.59 74.78
N SER A 76 -16.14 -12.81 73.69
CA SER A 76 -17.59 -13.02 73.69
C SER A 76 -18.03 -14.48 73.51
N MET A 77 -17.17 -15.34 72.93
CA MET A 77 -17.51 -16.71 72.53
C MET A 77 -16.78 -17.77 73.37
N LYS A 78 -17.35 -18.98 73.47
CA LYS A 78 -16.67 -20.12 74.12
C LYS A 78 -15.46 -20.53 73.28
N LYS A 79 -14.36 -20.95 73.93
CA LYS A 79 -13.07 -21.28 73.29
C LYS A 79 -13.19 -22.26 72.10
N ALA A 80 -14.14 -23.21 72.15
CA ALA A 80 -14.37 -24.17 71.07
C ALA A 80 -14.99 -23.53 69.80
N GLU A 81 -15.90 -22.56 69.97
CA GLU A 81 -16.53 -21.83 68.86
C GLU A 81 -15.53 -20.87 68.20
N PHE A 82 -14.63 -20.27 69.00
CA PHE A 82 -13.55 -19.44 68.48
C PHE A 82 -12.56 -20.23 67.60
N ILE A 83 -12.19 -21.45 68.02
CA ILE A 83 -11.32 -22.34 67.22
C ILE A 83 -12.01 -22.79 65.92
N ALA A 84 -13.34 -22.98 65.93
CA ALA A 84 -14.10 -23.28 64.72
C ALA A 84 -14.10 -22.09 63.74
N LYS A 85 -14.28 -20.86 64.24
CA LYS A 85 -14.24 -19.62 63.45
C LYS A 85 -12.85 -19.33 62.86
N LEU A 86 -11.78 -19.71 63.56
CA LEU A 86 -10.40 -19.65 63.02
C LEU A 86 -10.20 -20.65 61.87
N LYS A 87 -10.67 -21.89 62.03
CA LYS A 87 -10.60 -22.91 60.98
C LYS A 87 -11.44 -22.56 59.75
N GLU A 88 -12.61 -21.96 59.94
CA GLU A 88 -13.47 -21.46 58.85
C GLU A 88 -12.76 -20.38 58.03
N ASN A 89 -11.99 -19.50 58.69
CA ASN A 89 -11.19 -18.46 58.05
C ASN A 89 -9.78 -18.92 57.64
N ARG A 90 -9.51 -20.23 57.67
CA ARG A 90 -8.22 -20.86 57.28
C ARG A 90 -7.01 -20.39 58.09
N ILE A 91 -7.20 -20.03 59.36
CA ILE A 91 -6.12 -19.68 60.29
C ILE A 91 -5.95 -20.84 61.26
N SER A 92 -4.73 -21.37 61.37
CA SER A 92 -4.47 -22.63 62.07
C SER A 92 -4.32 -22.41 63.57
N ASP A 93 -3.56 -21.39 63.96
CA ASP A 93 -3.21 -21.09 65.35
C ASP A 93 -3.47 -19.63 65.73
N GLU A 94 -3.69 -19.37 67.02
CA GLU A 94 -3.88 -18.02 67.57
C GLU A 94 -2.66 -17.12 67.33
N ALA A 95 -1.45 -17.68 67.44
CA ALA A 95 -0.21 -16.99 67.15
C ALA A 95 -0.12 -16.56 65.67
N GLU A 96 -0.73 -17.34 64.76
CA GLU A 96 -0.78 -17.04 63.33
C GLU A 96 -1.73 -15.86 63.06
N LEU A 97 -2.85 -15.76 63.78
CA LEU A 97 -3.75 -14.58 63.72
C LEU A 97 -3.03 -13.31 64.17
N ASP A 98 -2.30 -13.35 65.28
CA ASP A 98 -1.55 -12.20 65.79
C ASP A 98 -0.40 -11.78 64.85
N GLU A 99 0.27 -12.74 64.21
CA GLU A 99 1.26 -12.44 63.16
C GLU A 99 0.63 -11.81 61.92
N ILE A 100 -0.54 -12.28 61.49
CA ILE A 100 -1.27 -11.73 60.34
C ILE A 100 -1.72 -10.30 60.65
N ILE A 101 -2.24 -10.03 61.85
CA ILE A 101 -2.59 -8.68 62.31
C ILE A 101 -1.35 -7.78 62.31
N GLN A 102 -0.23 -8.24 62.88
CA GLN A 102 0.98 -7.40 62.92
C GLN A 102 1.57 -7.14 61.50
N LYS A 103 1.47 -8.10 60.58
CA LYS A 103 1.93 -7.95 59.18
C LYS A 103 0.99 -7.03 58.39
N THR A 104 -0.31 -7.14 58.57
CA THR A 104 -1.31 -6.28 57.92
C THR A 104 -1.24 -4.86 58.46
N GLU A 105 -1.07 -4.66 59.77
CA GLU A 105 -0.87 -3.35 60.41
C GLU A 105 0.39 -2.63 59.91
N LYS A 106 1.52 -3.35 59.82
CA LYS A 106 2.75 -2.82 59.19
C LYS A 106 2.54 -2.47 57.71
N SER A 107 1.68 -3.20 57.00
CA SER A 107 1.37 -2.96 55.59
C SER A 107 0.45 -1.76 55.39
N VAL A 108 -0.55 -1.58 56.27
CA VAL A 108 -1.40 -0.38 56.37
C VAL A 108 -0.53 0.84 56.67
N GLN A 109 0.38 0.74 57.64
CA GLN A 109 1.28 1.84 58.00
C GLN A 109 2.18 2.26 56.83
N ARG A 110 2.77 1.30 56.10
CA ARG A 110 3.56 1.59 54.88
C ARG A 110 2.72 2.21 53.77
N ALA A 111 1.48 1.74 53.57
CA ALA A 111 0.58 2.30 52.58
C ALA A 111 0.14 3.73 52.94
N ARG A 112 -0.12 4.02 54.22
CA ARG A 112 -0.40 5.37 54.75
C ARG A 112 0.80 6.30 54.58
N ASN A 113 2.00 5.85 54.95
CA ASN A 113 3.23 6.64 54.78
C ASN A 113 3.51 6.97 53.30
N LYS A 114 3.25 6.01 52.40
CA LYS A 114 3.39 6.21 50.95
C LYS A 114 2.36 7.16 50.35
N LEU A 115 1.19 7.31 50.97
CA LEU A 115 0.17 8.30 50.61
C LEU A 115 0.48 9.69 51.18
N LEU A 116 1.02 9.74 52.40
CA LEU A 116 1.45 10.96 53.07
C LEU A 116 2.79 11.51 52.53
N GLY A 117 3.47 10.78 51.64
CA GLY A 117 4.77 11.17 51.09
C GLY A 117 5.91 11.15 52.13
N ILE A 118 5.70 10.52 53.28
CA ILE A 118 6.70 10.40 54.34
C ILE A 118 7.58 9.19 53.99
N GLU A 119 8.70 9.44 53.33
CA GLU A 119 9.77 8.46 53.23
C GLU A 119 10.36 8.25 54.64
N GLU A 120 10.06 7.10 55.27
CA GLU A 120 10.72 6.71 56.51
C GLU A 120 12.23 6.60 56.27
N LEU A 121 13.00 7.48 56.94
CA LEU A 121 14.47 7.60 56.91
C LEU A 121 15.25 6.30 57.21
N ASN A 122 14.58 5.21 57.60
CA ASN A 122 15.21 3.91 57.87
C ASN A 122 15.27 2.97 56.65
N GLU A 123 14.79 3.39 55.47
CA GLU A 123 14.94 2.63 54.22
C GLU A 123 16.16 3.05 53.38
N ALA A 124 16.81 4.19 53.69
CA ALA A 124 17.98 4.67 52.97
C ALA A 124 19.18 3.70 53.09
N GLU A 125 19.47 3.19 54.29
CA GLU A 125 20.57 2.25 54.53
C GLU A 125 20.31 0.85 53.93
N ARG A 126 19.04 0.42 53.87
CA ARG A 126 18.65 -0.85 53.21
C ARG A 126 18.59 -0.69 51.68
N LYS A 127 18.17 0.46 51.17
CA LYS A 127 18.25 0.81 49.74
C LYS A 127 19.69 0.93 49.28
N GLU A 128 20.62 1.42 50.10
CA GLU A 128 22.06 1.42 49.78
C GLU A 128 22.66 0.01 49.71
N LYS A 129 22.38 -0.86 50.69
CA LYS A 129 22.86 -2.26 50.65
C LYS A 129 22.24 -3.08 49.50
N LYS A 130 20.96 -2.90 49.20
CA LYS A 130 20.32 -3.50 48.01
C LYS A 130 20.76 -2.85 46.70
N LYS A 131 21.02 -1.54 46.67
CA LYS A 131 21.68 -0.87 45.54
C LYS A 131 23.07 -1.42 45.31
N GLN A 132 23.86 -1.71 46.34
CA GLN A 132 25.21 -2.27 46.17
C GLN A 132 25.18 -3.69 45.60
N ILE A 133 24.25 -4.54 46.07
CA ILE A 133 24.09 -5.91 45.56
C ILE A 133 23.51 -5.91 44.13
N ALA A 134 22.45 -5.13 43.87
CA ALA A 134 21.85 -4.99 42.55
C ALA A 134 22.77 -4.22 41.58
N SER A 135 23.57 -3.26 42.05
CA SER A 135 24.56 -2.55 41.23
C SER A 135 25.70 -3.48 40.84
N LYS A 136 26.14 -4.41 41.69
CA LYS A 136 27.14 -5.42 41.29
C LYS A 136 26.60 -6.38 40.25
N SER A 137 25.39 -6.94 40.44
CA SER A 137 24.76 -7.82 39.45
C SER A 137 24.41 -7.10 38.14
N LEU A 138 23.95 -5.85 38.20
CA LEU A 138 23.66 -5.03 37.02
C LEU A 138 24.94 -4.55 36.33
N HIS A 139 26.00 -4.25 37.09
CA HIS A 139 27.33 -3.90 36.57
C HIS A 139 27.96 -5.09 35.88
N GLU A 140 27.93 -6.30 36.47
CA GLU A 140 28.40 -7.53 35.84
C GLU A 140 27.61 -7.85 34.56
N THR A 141 26.29 -7.67 34.57
CA THR A 141 25.47 -7.89 33.37
C THR A 141 25.78 -6.87 32.27
N ARG A 142 25.95 -5.58 32.63
CA ARG A 142 26.37 -4.52 31.71
C ARG A 142 27.80 -4.70 31.20
N GLN A 143 28.69 -5.21 32.03
CA GLN A 143 30.07 -5.49 31.68
C GLN A 143 30.14 -6.67 30.70
N ARG A 144 29.40 -7.76 30.95
CA ARG A 144 29.24 -8.86 29.99
C ARG A 144 28.63 -8.40 28.66
N GLN A 145 27.67 -7.49 28.68
CA GLN A 145 27.10 -6.91 27.45
C GLN A 145 28.09 -6.01 26.71
N ARG A 146 28.90 -5.22 27.44
CA ARG A 146 29.98 -4.40 26.86
C ARG A 146 31.08 -5.26 26.25
N GLU A 147 31.54 -6.27 26.99
CA GLU A 147 32.54 -7.24 26.54
C GLU A 147 32.04 -8.06 25.35
N ALA A 148 30.78 -8.51 25.36
CA ALA A 148 30.17 -9.20 24.22
C ALA A 148 30.04 -8.29 22.99
N LYS A 149 29.67 -7.02 23.18
CA LYS A 149 29.61 -6.03 22.10
C LYS A 149 30.99 -5.69 21.55
N GLU A 150 32.00 -5.60 22.41
CA GLU A 150 33.38 -5.35 22.01
C GLU A 150 33.98 -6.55 21.27
N LEU A 151 33.73 -7.78 21.74
CA LEU A 151 34.12 -9.01 21.06
C LEU A 151 33.46 -9.11 19.68
N ALA A 152 32.16 -8.84 19.58
CA ALA A 152 31.45 -8.80 18.30
C ALA A 152 32.02 -7.72 17.37
N ARG A 153 32.41 -6.56 17.90
CA ARG A 153 33.07 -5.51 17.10
C ARG A 153 34.45 -5.96 16.61
N ARG A 154 35.26 -6.61 17.46
CA ARG A 154 36.57 -7.16 17.08
C ARG A 154 36.45 -8.23 16.02
N GLN A 155 35.51 -9.16 16.17
CA GLN A 155 35.22 -10.19 15.16
C GLN A 155 34.82 -9.55 13.81
N GLN A 156 33.97 -8.52 13.83
CA GLN A 156 33.61 -7.80 12.60
C GLN A 156 34.79 -7.05 11.98
N GLU A 157 35.68 -6.48 12.79
CA GLU A 157 36.90 -5.81 12.30
C GLU A 157 37.90 -6.82 11.70
N GLU A 158 38.08 -7.98 12.32
CA GLU A 158 38.91 -9.07 11.81
C GLU A 158 38.34 -9.64 10.50
N GLU A 159 37.03 -9.91 10.44
CA GLU A 159 36.35 -10.34 9.22
C GLU A 159 36.52 -9.33 8.08
N LYS A 160 36.39 -8.03 8.36
CA LYS A 160 36.62 -6.97 7.37
C LYS A 160 38.06 -6.94 6.90
N ARG A 161 39.05 -7.16 7.77
CA ARG A 161 40.47 -7.21 7.41
C ARG A 161 40.78 -8.42 6.54
N MET A 162 40.25 -9.59 6.88
CA MET A 162 40.40 -10.80 6.07
C MET A 162 39.72 -10.65 4.71
N GLU A 163 38.53 -10.02 4.68
CA GLU A 163 37.83 -9.70 3.44
C GLU A 163 38.62 -8.71 2.56
N GLU A 164 39.21 -7.67 3.16
CA GLU A 164 40.08 -6.71 2.48
C GLU A 164 41.30 -7.39 1.85
N GLN A 165 41.97 -8.27 2.62
CA GLN A 165 43.10 -9.05 2.13
C GLN A 165 42.68 -9.96 0.98
N ARG A 166 41.56 -10.67 1.11
CA ARG A 166 41.03 -11.52 0.03
C ARG A 166 40.70 -10.72 -1.23
N ARG A 167 40.13 -9.52 -1.07
CA ARG A 167 39.83 -8.62 -2.19
C ARG A 167 41.09 -8.13 -2.91
N GLN A 168 42.19 -7.93 -2.18
CA GLN A 168 43.49 -7.53 -2.75
C GLN A 168 44.19 -8.70 -3.45
N THR A 169 44.03 -9.93 -2.95
CA THR A 169 44.67 -11.12 -3.53
C THR A 169 43.90 -11.70 -4.73
N ASP A 170 42.56 -11.70 -4.68
CA ASP A 170 41.69 -12.26 -5.73
C ASP A 170 40.35 -11.50 -5.79
N PHE A 171 40.33 -10.43 -6.60
CA PHE A 171 39.15 -9.57 -6.75
C PHE A 171 38.00 -10.26 -7.50
N GLU A 172 38.29 -10.99 -8.57
CA GLU A 172 37.26 -11.62 -9.41
C GLU A 172 36.58 -12.79 -8.68
N GLY A 173 37.35 -13.63 -7.97
CA GLY A 173 36.80 -14.71 -7.15
C GLY A 173 35.91 -14.18 -6.03
N TRP A 174 36.37 -13.14 -5.32
CA TRP A 174 35.57 -12.46 -4.28
C TRP A 174 34.28 -11.85 -4.84
N LEU A 175 34.34 -11.19 -6.00
CA LEU A 175 33.17 -10.58 -6.63
C LEU A 175 32.13 -11.62 -7.06
N ASN A 176 32.58 -12.76 -7.62
CA ASN A 176 31.69 -13.86 -7.99
C ASN A 176 31.04 -14.51 -6.77
N GLU A 177 31.80 -14.72 -5.69
CA GLU A 177 31.26 -15.19 -4.40
C GLU A 177 30.20 -14.22 -3.85
N LEU A 178 30.45 -12.91 -3.94
CA LEU A 178 29.51 -11.86 -3.53
C LEU A 178 28.20 -11.93 -4.34
N LYS A 179 28.29 -12.07 -5.67
CA LYS A 179 27.14 -12.22 -6.57
C LYS A 179 26.35 -13.50 -6.26
N GLN A 180 27.05 -14.61 -6.02
CA GLN A 180 26.43 -15.89 -5.68
C GLN A 180 25.69 -15.81 -4.34
N ASN A 181 26.31 -15.19 -3.34
CA ASN A 181 25.68 -14.96 -2.04
C ASN A 181 24.43 -14.07 -2.14
N TYR A 182 24.49 -13.01 -2.95
CA TYR A 182 23.33 -12.19 -3.24
C TYR A 182 22.19 -12.99 -3.90
N GLN A 183 22.50 -13.81 -4.92
CA GLN A 183 21.50 -14.69 -5.56
C GLN A 183 20.90 -15.70 -4.59
N ASN A 184 21.70 -16.29 -3.72
CA ASN A 184 21.22 -17.21 -2.68
C ASN A 184 20.21 -16.53 -1.75
N GLN A 185 20.42 -15.27 -1.37
CA GLN A 185 19.45 -14.53 -0.57
C GLN A 185 18.16 -14.23 -1.35
N LEU A 186 18.27 -13.87 -2.63
CA LEU A 186 17.09 -13.68 -3.48
C LEU A 186 16.27 -14.98 -3.62
N ASP A 187 16.93 -16.13 -3.73
CA ASP A 187 16.26 -17.43 -3.82
C ASP A 187 15.59 -17.82 -2.51
N LYS A 188 16.17 -17.47 -1.35
CA LYS A 188 15.47 -17.58 -0.06
C LYS A 188 14.19 -16.75 -0.04
N VAL A 189 14.23 -15.49 -0.50
CA VAL A 189 13.03 -14.64 -0.59
C VAL A 189 11.98 -15.24 -1.53
N LYS A 190 12.38 -15.77 -2.69
CA LYS A 190 11.44 -16.46 -3.60
C LYS A 190 10.81 -17.68 -2.95
N ASN A 191 11.59 -18.49 -2.24
CA ASN A 191 11.10 -19.67 -1.52
C ASN A 191 10.13 -19.28 -0.40
N LEU A 192 10.39 -18.19 0.32
CA LEU A 192 9.47 -17.64 1.31
C LEU A 192 8.14 -17.20 0.67
N LYS A 193 8.19 -16.48 -0.46
CA LYS A 193 6.97 -16.11 -1.20
C LYS A 193 6.17 -17.34 -1.64
N ARG A 194 6.84 -18.36 -2.20
CA ARG A 194 6.21 -19.64 -2.57
C ARG A 194 5.57 -20.35 -1.39
N LYS A 195 6.26 -20.43 -0.24
CA LYS A 195 5.69 -21.00 0.98
C LYS A 195 4.45 -20.23 1.42
N LYS A 196 4.50 -18.89 1.43
CA LYS A 196 3.36 -18.05 1.78
C LYS A 196 2.14 -18.31 0.89
N GLU A 197 2.33 -18.39 -0.42
CA GLU A 197 1.26 -18.71 -1.38
C GLU A 197 0.67 -20.11 -1.13
N GLN A 198 1.54 -21.11 -0.92
CA GLN A 198 1.13 -22.48 -0.56
C GLN A 198 0.42 -22.57 0.79
N LEU A 199 0.68 -21.65 1.72
CA LEU A 199 -0.04 -21.58 3.00
C LEU A 199 -1.42 -20.94 2.85
N SER A 200 -1.64 -20.11 1.82
CA SER A 200 -2.92 -19.48 1.52
C SER A 200 -3.89 -20.41 0.77
N ASP A 201 -3.35 -21.37 0.01
CA ASP A 201 -4.14 -22.39 -0.65
C ASP A 201 -4.62 -23.45 0.34
N ARG A 202 -5.95 -23.55 0.51
CA ARG A 202 -6.60 -24.50 1.43
C ARG A 202 -6.34 -25.96 1.07
N ARG A 203 -6.07 -26.29 -0.20
CA ARG A 203 -5.83 -27.66 -0.69
C ARG A 203 -4.35 -28.05 -0.76
N SER A 204 -3.44 -27.11 -0.54
CA SER A 204 -1.99 -27.32 -0.62
C SER A 204 -1.47 -28.37 0.38
N HIS A 205 -0.40 -29.08 0.01
CA HIS A 205 0.30 -30.04 0.85
C HIS A 205 0.71 -29.46 2.22
N ALA A 206 1.01 -28.17 2.31
CA ALA A 206 1.31 -27.48 3.57
C ALA A 206 0.06 -27.29 4.45
N SER A 207 -1.11 -27.06 3.85
CA SER A 207 -2.41 -27.04 4.54
C SER A 207 -2.79 -28.44 5.02
N GLN A 208 -2.56 -29.46 4.20
CA GLN A 208 -2.78 -30.87 4.55
C GLN A 208 -1.88 -31.33 5.72
N LEU A 209 -0.61 -30.91 5.73
CA LEU A 209 0.31 -31.18 6.84
C LEU A 209 -0.10 -30.44 8.13
N ARG A 210 -0.60 -29.20 8.02
CA ARG A 210 -1.15 -28.47 9.18
C ARG A 210 -2.41 -29.14 9.72
N MET A 211 -3.33 -29.56 8.86
CA MET A 211 -4.52 -30.33 9.28
C MET A 211 -4.13 -31.67 9.89
N LYS A 212 -3.14 -32.38 9.33
CA LYS A 212 -2.62 -33.63 9.89
C LYS A 212 -1.90 -33.40 11.24
N SER A 213 -1.22 -32.27 11.40
CA SER A 213 -0.59 -31.88 12.67
C SER A 213 -1.63 -31.49 13.72
N ILE A 214 -2.72 -30.81 13.34
CA ILE A 214 -3.84 -30.48 14.24
C ILE A 214 -4.59 -31.76 14.62
N ALA A 215 -4.84 -32.67 13.68
CA ALA A 215 -5.46 -33.96 13.93
C ALA A 215 -4.62 -34.82 14.88
N ASN A 216 -3.29 -34.80 14.73
CA ASN A 216 -2.35 -35.46 15.65
C ASN A 216 -2.22 -34.75 17.01
N LEU A 217 -2.54 -33.45 17.11
CA LEU A 217 -2.59 -32.72 18.38
C LEU A 217 -3.91 -32.98 19.12
N ALA A 218 -5.01 -33.18 18.37
CA ALA A 218 -6.35 -33.46 18.89
C ALA A 218 -6.57 -34.95 19.21
N SER A 219 -5.69 -35.83 18.74
CA SER A 219 -5.72 -37.24 19.13
C SER A 219 -5.13 -37.42 20.53
N ASP A 220 -5.99 -37.76 21.51
CA ASP A 220 -5.70 -37.95 22.94
C ASP A 220 -4.76 -39.13 23.29
N THR A 221 -3.99 -39.66 22.34
CA THR A 221 -2.99 -40.70 22.63
C THR A 221 -1.62 -40.08 22.86
N PRO A 222 -1.03 -40.18 24.08
CA PRO A 222 0.25 -39.55 24.38
C PRO A 222 1.39 -40.34 23.73
N GLN A 223 1.80 -39.97 22.53
CA GLN A 223 3.08 -40.44 21.98
C GLN A 223 4.24 -39.75 22.69
N GLN A 224 5.01 -40.51 23.47
CA GLN A 224 6.23 -40.04 24.12
C GLN A 224 7.28 -39.62 23.08
N LYS A 225 7.33 -38.33 22.76
CA LYS A 225 8.49 -37.77 22.04
C LYS A 225 9.64 -37.54 23.01
N ARG A 226 10.78 -38.18 22.73
CA ARG A 226 12.09 -37.80 23.30
C ARG A 226 12.34 -36.31 23.02
N ARG A 227 12.21 -35.48 24.05
CA ARG A 227 12.62 -34.06 24.00
C ARG A 227 14.13 -33.99 23.79
N ARG A 228 14.58 -33.60 22.60
CA ARG A 228 15.92 -33.00 22.46
C ARG A 228 15.84 -31.61 23.10
N ARG A 229 16.73 -31.34 24.07
CA ARG A 229 16.89 -30.01 24.67
C ARG A 229 17.16 -28.99 23.57
N GLY A 230 16.32 -27.97 23.46
CA GLY A 230 16.53 -26.81 22.59
C GLY A 230 15.41 -26.50 21.58
N GLN A 231 14.37 -27.34 21.47
CA GLN A 231 13.24 -27.04 20.58
C GLN A 231 11.99 -26.81 21.43
N ASP A 232 11.78 -25.55 21.81
CA ASP A 232 10.52 -25.10 22.38
C ASP A 232 9.41 -25.41 21.37
N GLY A 233 8.42 -26.14 21.85
CA GLY A 233 7.25 -26.49 21.08
C GLY A 233 6.41 -25.27 20.79
N ASN A 234 5.73 -25.33 19.64
CA ASN A 234 4.63 -24.46 19.25
C ASN A 234 5.00 -23.14 18.55
N CYS A 235 5.94 -23.16 17.60
CA CYS A 235 5.96 -22.16 16.53
C CYS A 235 5.15 -22.76 15.35
N GLN A 236 3.86 -22.43 15.30
CA GLN A 236 3.21 -22.38 13.99
C GLN A 236 3.89 -21.20 13.30
N ASP A 237 4.70 -21.50 12.28
CA ASP A 237 5.36 -20.52 11.41
C ASP A 237 4.29 -19.66 10.70
N THR A 238 3.83 -18.63 11.42
CA THR A 238 3.06 -17.53 10.90
C THR A 238 4.05 -16.45 10.51
N PHE A 239 4.29 -16.38 9.21
CA PHE A 239 5.06 -15.33 8.50
C PHE A 239 5.06 -13.99 9.25
N GLY A 240 6.25 -13.52 9.66
CA GLY A 240 6.45 -12.25 10.36
C GLY A 240 6.59 -12.32 11.89
N MET A 241 6.49 -13.50 12.51
CA MET A 241 6.74 -13.70 13.96
C MET A 241 8.21 -14.01 14.30
N ASP A 242 8.99 -14.51 13.34
CA ASP A 242 10.41 -14.82 13.54
C ASP A 242 11.29 -13.66 13.05
N ASP A 243 12.15 -13.13 13.93
CA ASP A 243 13.16 -12.10 13.62
C ASP A 243 14.13 -12.52 12.48
N ASN A 244 14.19 -13.82 12.18
CA ASN A 244 15.00 -14.42 11.13
C ASN A 244 14.58 -13.98 9.71
N ASP A 245 13.30 -13.66 9.49
CA ASP A 245 12.83 -13.19 8.18
C ASP A 245 13.39 -11.80 7.84
N TRP A 246 13.53 -10.95 8.86
CA TRP A 246 14.12 -9.62 8.73
C TRP A 246 15.64 -9.66 8.49
N ALA A 247 16.32 -10.74 8.92
CA ALA A 247 17.75 -10.91 8.70
C ALA A 247 18.07 -11.06 7.20
N ILE A 248 17.21 -11.73 6.43
CA ILE A 248 17.40 -11.93 4.98
C ILE A 248 17.41 -10.59 4.24
N TYR A 249 16.48 -9.69 4.56
CA TYR A 249 16.45 -8.35 3.95
C TYR A 249 17.66 -7.49 4.34
N LYS A 250 18.12 -7.58 5.59
CA LYS A 250 19.35 -6.89 6.03
C LYS A 250 20.58 -7.41 5.29
N GLU A 251 20.66 -8.72 5.05
CA GLU A 251 21.73 -9.33 4.27
C GLU A 251 21.70 -8.89 2.80
N ILE A 252 20.51 -8.83 2.18
CA ILE A 252 20.33 -8.30 0.81
C ILE A 252 20.90 -6.88 0.70
N VAL A 253 20.53 -5.98 1.60
CA VAL A 253 21.04 -4.59 1.60
C VAL A 253 22.57 -4.56 1.81
N LYS A 254 23.11 -5.42 2.68
CA LYS A 254 24.56 -5.55 2.89
C LYS A 254 25.30 -5.98 1.62
N TYR A 255 24.74 -6.90 0.83
CA TYR A 255 25.35 -7.33 -0.43
C TYR A 255 25.17 -6.28 -1.53
N GLU A 256 24.01 -5.65 -1.64
CA GLU A 256 23.74 -4.60 -2.63
C GLU A 256 24.62 -3.37 -2.44
N THR A 257 24.82 -2.92 -1.20
CA THR A 257 25.73 -1.80 -0.90
C THR A 257 27.16 -2.09 -1.35
N LYS A 258 27.63 -3.33 -1.16
CA LYS A 258 28.94 -3.77 -1.66
C LYS A 258 28.96 -3.87 -3.19
N LEU A 259 27.94 -4.44 -3.82
CA LEU A 259 27.86 -4.55 -5.28
C LEU A 259 27.83 -3.16 -5.94
N LEU A 260 27.06 -2.21 -5.41
CA LEU A 260 27.02 -0.82 -5.90
C LEU A 260 28.38 -0.11 -5.79
N GLN A 261 29.18 -0.46 -4.78
CA GLN A 261 30.49 0.16 -4.56
C GLN A 261 31.59 -0.44 -5.45
N TYR A 262 31.55 -1.75 -5.69
CA TYR A 262 32.67 -2.49 -6.30
C TYR A 262 32.38 -3.08 -7.69
N ASP A 263 31.11 -3.17 -8.11
CA ASP A 263 30.72 -3.67 -9.43
C ASP A 263 30.18 -2.53 -10.30
N SER A 264 30.91 -2.18 -11.36
CA SER A 264 30.48 -1.16 -12.32
C SER A 264 29.25 -1.56 -13.14
N THR A 265 28.93 -2.86 -13.21
CA THR A 265 27.75 -3.37 -13.93
C THR A 265 26.49 -3.37 -13.07
N PHE A 266 26.62 -3.25 -11.75
CA PHE A 266 25.50 -3.26 -10.82
C PHE A 266 25.02 -1.82 -10.56
N LEU A 267 23.91 -1.43 -11.20
CA LEU A 267 23.32 -0.11 -11.07
C LEU A 267 22.31 -0.05 -9.91
N PRO A 268 21.99 1.15 -9.37
CA PRO A 268 20.97 1.33 -8.33
C PRO A 268 19.60 0.72 -8.70
N GLU A 269 19.25 0.69 -9.98
CA GLU A 269 18.03 0.08 -10.51
C GLU A 269 17.98 -1.45 -10.31
N HIS A 270 19.13 -2.11 -10.13
CA HIS A 270 19.23 -3.55 -9.94
C HIS A 270 18.96 -4.01 -8.51
N THR A 271 18.88 -3.09 -7.56
CA THR A 271 18.58 -3.36 -6.15
C THR A 271 17.21 -3.98 -5.99
N PHE A 272 17.07 -4.83 -4.97
CA PHE A 272 15.84 -5.52 -4.64
C PHE A 272 14.72 -4.53 -4.29
N ASP A 273 15.06 -3.46 -3.57
CA ASP A 273 14.09 -2.42 -3.21
C ASP A 273 13.61 -1.66 -4.46
N ALA A 274 14.52 -1.26 -5.36
CA ALA A 274 14.12 -0.65 -6.63
C ALA A 274 13.20 -1.59 -7.43
N LYS A 275 13.59 -2.86 -7.62
CA LYS A 275 12.79 -3.81 -8.40
C LYS A 275 11.40 -4.08 -7.83
N ASN A 276 11.25 -4.08 -6.50
CA ASN A 276 9.96 -4.33 -5.85
C ASN A 276 9.23 -3.05 -5.46
N SER A 277 9.80 -1.87 -5.72
CA SER A 277 9.18 -0.60 -5.38
C SER A 277 7.90 -0.41 -6.19
N VAL A 278 6.85 0.05 -5.51
CA VAL A 278 5.60 0.46 -6.17
C VAL A 278 5.88 1.55 -7.21
N LYS A 279 6.90 2.39 -7.00
CA LYS A 279 7.31 3.45 -7.93
C LYS A 279 7.77 2.92 -9.29
N ASN A 280 8.27 1.69 -9.34
CA ASN A 280 8.71 1.03 -10.57
C ASN A 280 7.61 0.18 -11.22
N SER A 281 6.39 0.21 -10.68
CA SER A 281 5.23 -0.40 -11.30
C SER A 281 4.76 0.41 -12.51
N LEU A 282 4.37 -0.27 -13.58
CA LEU A 282 3.68 0.35 -14.71
C LEU A 282 2.44 1.11 -14.26
N ILE A 283 1.72 0.62 -13.24
CA ILE A 283 0.54 1.31 -12.71
C ILE A 283 0.89 2.67 -12.11
N PHE A 284 2.05 2.76 -11.45
CA PHE A 284 2.53 4.00 -10.87
C PHE A 284 2.97 4.96 -11.97
N MET A 285 3.69 4.45 -12.97
CA MET A 285 4.06 5.22 -14.15
C MET A 285 2.84 5.80 -14.87
N PHE A 286 1.78 5.01 -15.09
CA PHE A 286 0.56 5.49 -15.76
C PHE A 286 -0.25 6.49 -14.94
N THR A 287 -0.17 6.43 -13.60
CA THR A 287 -0.99 7.29 -12.74
C THR A 287 -0.27 8.54 -12.25
N ARG A 288 1.06 8.48 -12.08
CA ARG A 288 1.89 9.53 -11.48
C ARG A 288 3.03 10.02 -12.36
N GLY A 289 3.23 9.40 -13.52
CA GLY A 289 4.33 9.73 -14.41
C GLY A 289 5.69 9.22 -13.92
N VAL A 290 6.72 9.55 -14.71
CA VAL A 290 8.13 9.20 -14.43
C VAL A 290 8.91 10.42 -13.92
N THR A 291 8.68 11.57 -14.56
CA THR A 291 9.48 12.79 -14.35
C THR A 291 8.55 14.01 -14.27
N PRO A 292 8.62 14.82 -13.20
CA PRO A 292 9.42 14.64 -11.98
C PRO A 292 8.96 13.44 -11.15
N PRO A 293 9.82 12.86 -10.27
CA PRO A 293 9.40 11.79 -9.39
C PRO A 293 8.30 12.29 -8.45
N PHE A 294 7.30 11.43 -8.23
CA PHE A 294 6.16 11.78 -7.40
C PHE A 294 6.58 11.99 -5.94
N ASP A 295 6.22 13.16 -5.43
CA ASP A 295 6.43 13.62 -4.06
C ASP A 295 5.05 13.82 -3.39
N PRO A 296 4.71 13.00 -2.38
CA PRO A 296 3.46 13.13 -1.63
C PRO A 296 3.27 14.48 -0.93
N GLU A 297 4.37 15.17 -0.58
CA GLU A 297 4.32 16.47 0.08
C GLU A 297 4.06 17.61 -0.92
N ASN A 298 4.22 17.34 -2.22
CA ASN A 298 3.96 18.31 -3.26
C ASN A 298 2.47 18.32 -3.64
N PHE A 299 1.72 19.24 -3.04
CA PHE A 299 0.30 19.43 -3.31
C PHE A 299 -0.03 19.71 -4.78
N ALA A 300 0.90 20.29 -5.55
CA ALA A 300 0.69 20.51 -6.99
C ALA A 300 0.53 19.17 -7.73
N GLN A 301 1.43 18.22 -7.44
CA GLN A 301 1.44 16.89 -8.07
C GLN A 301 0.23 16.04 -7.69
N MET A 302 -0.32 16.26 -6.49
CA MET A 302 -1.57 15.61 -6.07
C MET A 302 -2.77 16.02 -6.92
N HIS A 303 -2.73 17.22 -7.51
CA HIS A 303 -3.79 17.80 -8.34
C HIS A 303 -3.42 17.77 -9.84
N GLN A 304 -2.67 16.77 -10.26
CA GLN A 304 -2.32 16.55 -11.67
C GLN A 304 -3.07 15.34 -12.24
N LEU A 305 -3.47 15.46 -13.50
CA LEU A 305 -3.96 14.34 -14.31
C LEU A 305 -2.95 14.04 -15.41
N HIS A 306 -2.46 12.80 -15.42
CA HIS A 306 -1.60 12.27 -16.46
C HIS A 306 -2.45 11.66 -17.57
N VAL A 307 -2.24 12.12 -18.81
CA VAL A 307 -2.94 11.64 -20.01
C VAL A 307 -1.91 11.04 -20.94
N ASN A 308 -1.93 9.72 -21.07
CA ASN A 308 -0.89 8.92 -21.72
C ASN A 308 -1.46 8.05 -22.85
N VAL A 309 -1.93 6.83 -22.53
CA VAL A 309 -2.48 5.88 -23.50
C VAL A 309 -3.80 6.39 -24.06
N GLU A 310 -4.54 7.20 -23.30
CA GLU A 310 -5.80 7.82 -23.71
C GLU A 310 -5.62 8.65 -24.97
N ARG A 311 -4.46 9.29 -25.15
CA ARG A 311 -4.16 10.15 -26.31
C ARG A 311 -4.26 9.42 -27.65
N VAL A 312 -3.91 8.13 -27.67
CA VAL A 312 -3.96 7.28 -28.86
C VAL A 312 -5.18 6.36 -28.87
N ARG A 313 -5.62 5.90 -27.68
CA ARG A 313 -6.71 4.95 -27.55
C ARG A 313 -8.07 5.57 -27.87
N VAL A 314 -8.31 6.82 -27.47
CA VAL A 314 -9.57 7.52 -27.73
C VAL A 314 -9.84 7.70 -29.23
N PRO A 315 -8.93 8.26 -30.05
CA PRO A 315 -9.17 8.39 -31.49
C PRO A 315 -9.17 7.06 -32.24
N GLU A 316 -8.50 6.02 -31.72
CA GLU A 316 -8.51 4.68 -32.35
C GLU A 316 -9.90 4.05 -32.36
N ALA A 317 -10.81 4.47 -31.47
CA ALA A 317 -12.18 3.99 -31.44
C ALA A 317 -12.95 4.21 -32.77
N LEU A 318 -12.56 5.19 -33.59
CA LEU A 318 -13.14 5.40 -34.92
C LEU A 318 -12.79 4.26 -35.90
N PHE A 319 -11.59 3.69 -35.75
CA PHE A 319 -11.10 2.58 -36.58
C PHE A 319 -11.46 1.23 -35.97
N GLN A 320 -11.48 1.15 -34.64
CA GLN A 320 -11.79 -0.06 -33.89
C GLN A 320 -12.80 0.23 -32.76
N PRO A 321 -14.10 0.27 -33.07
CA PRO A 321 -15.16 0.55 -32.09
C PRO A 321 -15.23 -0.47 -30.95
N SER A 322 -14.74 -1.70 -31.18
CA SER A 322 -14.71 -2.76 -30.17
C SER A 322 -13.90 -2.42 -28.93
N ILE A 323 -12.97 -1.46 -28.99
CA ILE A 323 -12.24 -0.95 -27.81
C ILE A 323 -13.19 -0.32 -26.79
N LEU A 324 -14.31 0.24 -27.24
CA LEU A 324 -15.38 0.80 -26.42
C LEU A 324 -16.49 -0.22 -26.10
N GLY A 325 -16.37 -1.46 -26.60
CA GLY A 325 -17.43 -2.47 -26.49
C GLY A 325 -18.62 -2.23 -27.42
N LEU A 326 -18.45 -1.41 -28.48
CA LEU A 326 -19.48 -1.18 -29.48
C LEU A 326 -19.41 -2.26 -30.57
N ASP A 327 -20.53 -2.92 -30.85
CA ASP A 327 -20.69 -3.89 -31.94
C ASP A 327 -21.03 -3.16 -33.25
N GLN A 328 -20.07 -2.36 -33.72
CA GLN A 328 -20.17 -1.57 -34.94
C GLN A 328 -18.89 -1.73 -35.76
N ALA A 329 -19.03 -1.67 -37.09
CA ALA A 329 -17.90 -1.66 -38.00
C ALA A 329 -17.09 -0.36 -37.84
N GLY A 330 -15.76 -0.47 -37.97
CA GLY A 330 -14.90 0.70 -38.03
C GLY A 330 -15.10 1.51 -39.32
N ILE A 331 -14.58 2.74 -39.37
CA ILE A 331 -14.73 3.61 -40.54
C ILE A 331 -14.16 2.97 -41.83
N VAL A 332 -13.08 2.20 -41.71
CA VAL A 332 -12.40 1.58 -42.86
C VAL A 332 -13.25 0.46 -43.46
N GLU A 333 -13.79 -0.40 -42.61
CA GLU A 333 -14.69 -1.49 -43.01
C GLU A 333 -15.98 -0.93 -43.61
N THR A 334 -16.54 0.11 -42.97
CA THR A 334 -17.74 0.80 -43.47
C THR A 334 -17.51 1.37 -44.88
N ILE A 335 -16.38 2.04 -45.11
CA ILE A 335 -16.03 2.56 -46.44
C ILE A 335 -15.83 1.41 -47.44
N GLY A 336 -15.14 0.34 -47.04
CA GLY A 336 -14.93 -0.83 -47.89
C GLY A 336 -16.24 -1.48 -48.34
N GLU A 337 -17.19 -1.62 -47.41
CA GLU A 337 -18.53 -2.15 -47.68
C GLU A 337 -19.38 -1.20 -48.54
N ILE A 338 -19.26 0.12 -48.36
CA ILE A 338 -19.90 1.08 -49.26
C ILE A 338 -19.34 0.95 -50.68
N ILE A 339 -18.03 0.79 -50.83
CA ILE A 339 -17.38 0.63 -52.14
C ILE A 339 -17.78 -0.70 -52.79
N SER A 340 -17.92 -1.78 -52.02
CA SER A 340 -18.29 -3.11 -52.53
C SER A 340 -19.71 -3.12 -53.14
N ARG A 341 -20.62 -2.28 -52.62
CA ARG A 341 -22.00 -2.15 -53.09
C ARG A 341 -22.16 -1.50 -54.47
N PHE A 342 -21.16 -0.77 -54.96
CA PHE A 342 -21.20 -0.26 -56.33
C PHE A 342 -20.94 -1.39 -57.31
N GLU A 343 -21.93 -1.73 -58.14
CA GLU A 343 -21.83 -2.79 -59.15
C GLU A 343 -20.82 -2.42 -60.26
N ASP A 344 -20.84 -1.16 -60.72
CA ASP A 344 -19.94 -0.66 -61.77
C ASP A 344 -18.50 -0.44 -61.27
N VAL A 345 -17.56 -1.10 -61.95
CA VAL A 345 -16.11 -1.01 -61.70
C VAL A 345 -15.61 0.42 -61.89
N ASP A 346 -16.11 1.14 -62.89
CA ASP A 346 -15.64 2.49 -63.20
C ASP A 346 -16.21 3.51 -62.22
N ALA A 347 -17.46 3.35 -61.78
CA ALA A 347 -18.02 4.08 -60.66
C ALA A 347 -17.18 3.87 -59.39
N ARG A 348 -16.82 2.62 -59.03
CA ARG A 348 -15.94 2.32 -57.87
C ARG A 348 -14.61 3.08 -57.95
N LYS A 349 -13.95 3.02 -59.11
CA LYS A 349 -12.67 3.71 -59.35
C LYS A 349 -12.79 5.23 -59.24
N LYS A 350 -13.88 5.82 -59.75
CA LYS A 350 -14.13 7.26 -59.66
C LYS A 350 -14.41 7.69 -58.23
N THR A 351 -15.22 6.95 -57.49
CA THR A 351 -15.57 7.25 -56.10
C THR A 351 -14.35 7.19 -55.19
N ILE A 352 -13.51 6.16 -55.33
CA ILE A 352 -12.32 6.01 -54.48
C ILE A 352 -11.17 6.96 -54.85
N ARG A 353 -11.21 7.55 -56.06
CA ARG A 353 -10.17 8.44 -56.56
C ARG A 353 -9.86 9.57 -55.58
N SER A 354 -10.90 10.18 -55.04
CA SER A 354 -10.80 11.34 -54.16
C SER A 354 -11.75 11.17 -52.98
N VAL A 355 -11.21 10.86 -51.82
CA VAL A 355 -11.95 10.80 -50.56
C VAL A 355 -11.79 12.14 -49.86
N PHE A 356 -12.86 12.93 -49.84
CA PHE A 356 -12.89 14.20 -49.12
C PHE A 356 -13.26 14.00 -47.66
N VAL A 357 -12.47 14.57 -46.75
CA VAL A 357 -12.57 14.36 -45.30
C VAL A 357 -12.91 15.69 -44.63
N THR A 358 -14.07 15.74 -43.95
CA THR A 358 -14.63 16.93 -43.30
C THR A 358 -15.21 16.61 -41.92
N GLY A 359 -15.46 17.64 -41.10
CA GLY A 359 -15.93 17.54 -39.72
C GLY A 359 -14.83 17.78 -38.69
N GLY A 360 -15.20 18.28 -37.50
CA GLY A 360 -14.22 18.71 -36.48
C GLY A 360 -13.27 17.62 -35.99
N HIS A 361 -13.74 16.37 -35.89
CA HIS A 361 -12.90 15.25 -35.46
C HIS A 361 -11.73 14.96 -36.42
N THR A 362 -11.84 15.41 -37.68
CA THR A 362 -10.80 15.21 -38.69
C THR A 362 -9.53 16.03 -38.44
N GLN A 363 -9.58 16.99 -37.52
CA GLN A 363 -8.43 17.76 -37.08
C GLN A 363 -7.48 16.95 -36.17
N THR A 364 -7.85 15.71 -35.82
CA THR A 364 -6.98 14.81 -35.06
C THR A 364 -5.65 14.59 -35.80
N PRO A 365 -4.50 14.87 -35.18
CA PRO A 365 -3.21 14.75 -35.84
C PRO A 365 -2.96 13.33 -36.38
N GLY A 366 -2.58 13.23 -37.65
CA GLY A 366 -2.27 11.95 -38.30
C GLY A 366 -3.49 11.16 -38.80
N LEU A 367 -4.72 11.63 -38.59
CA LEU A 367 -5.93 10.94 -39.04
C LEU A 367 -5.93 10.68 -40.55
N SER A 368 -5.65 11.71 -41.37
CA SER A 368 -5.65 11.57 -42.83
C SER A 368 -4.65 10.52 -43.32
N LYS A 369 -3.45 10.50 -42.71
CA LYS A 369 -2.40 9.51 -43.03
C LYS A 369 -2.80 8.11 -42.58
N ARG A 370 -3.39 7.98 -41.39
CA ARG A 370 -3.93 6.70 -40.89
C ARG A 370 -5.01 6.17 -41.82
N LEU A 371 -5.97 7.02 -42.22
CA LEU A 371 -7.04 6.67 -43.12
C LEU A 371 -6.51 6.26 -44.51
N GLU A 372 -5.53 6.98 -45.06
CA GLU A 372 -4.89 6.62 -46.32
C GLU A 372 -4.25 5.23 -46.28
N ILE A 373 -3.44 4.95 -45.23
CA ILE A 373 -2.78 3.65 -45.06
C ILE A 373 -3.82 2.53 -44.91
N SER A 374 -4.84 2.74 -44.07
CA SER A 374 -5.87 1.74 -43.82
C SER A 374 -6.72 1.47 -45.05
N LEU A 375 -7.14 2.50 -45.79
CA LEU A 375 -7.89 2.32 -47.04
C LEU A 375 -7.03 1.64 -48.11
N ARG A 376 -5.74 2.00 -48.25
CA ARG A 376 -4.84 1.30 -49.19
C ARG A 376 -4.71 -0.19 -48.89
N SER A 377 -4.84 -0.60 -47.63
CA SER A 377 -4.72 -2.00 -47.25
C SER A 377 -5.90 -2.87 -47.70
N ILE A 378 -7.08 -2.26 -47.90
CA ILE A 378 -8.29 -2.97 -48.33
C ILE A 378 -8.56 -2.82 -49.84
N LEU A 379 -7.91 -1.86 -50.51
CA LEU A 379 -8.09 -1.60 -51.93
C LEU A 379 -7.14 -2.45 -52.79
N PRO A 380 -7.51 -2.78 -54.03
CA PRO A 380 -6.60 -3.43 -54.98
C PRO A 380 -5.31 -2.63 -55.20
N ALA A 381 -4.19 -3.33 -55.34
CA ALA A 381 -2.90 -2.71 -55.59
C ALA A 381 -2.94 -1.79 -56.84
N GLY A 382 -2.36 -0.60 -56.73
CA GLY A 382 -2.36 0.40 -57.82
C GLY A 382 -3.65 1.23 -57.93
N SER A 383 -4.61 1.07 -57.02
CA SER A 383 -5.79 1.94 -56.98
C SER A 383 -5.39 3.40 -56.78
N PRO A 384 -5.89 4.35 -57.60
CA PRO A 384 -5.60 5.77 -57.41
C PRO A 384 -6.38 6.25 -56.19
N LEU A 385 -5.75 6.33 -55.01
CA LEU A 385 -6.37 6.87 -53.80
C LEU A 385 -5.73 8.21 -53.44
N GLN A 386 -6.55 9.26 -53.37
CA GLN A 386 -6.18 10.56 -52.84
C GLN A 386 -7.12 10.94 -51.68
N ILE A 387 -6.54 11.21 -50.51
CA ILE A 387 -7.27 11.79 -49.39
C ILE A 387 -7.17 13.31 -49.50
N ILE A 388 -8.32 13.98 -49.58
CA ILE A 388 -8.42 15.44 -49.64
C ILE A 388 -9.00 15.90 -48.29
N HIS A 389 -8.27 16.76 -47.60
CA HIS A 389 -8.72 17.32 -46.32
C HIS A 389 -9.39 18.67 -46.55
N ALA A 390 -10.52 18.90 -45.89
CA ALA A 390 -11.22 20.18 -45.91
C ALA A 390 -10.32 21.31 -45.38
N LYS A 391 -10.49 22.53 -45.91
CA LYS A 391 -9.66 23.67 -45.52
C LYS A 391 -10.00 24.12 -44.10
N ASP A 392 -11.30 24.24 -43.82
CA ASP A 392 -11.83 24.57 -42.51
C ASP A 392 -12.88 23.50 -42.11
N PRO A 393 -12.47 22.30 -41.64
CA PRO A 393 -13.37 21.15 -41.45
C PRO A 393 -14.55 21.38 -40.48
N VAL A 394 -14.46 22.40 -39.62
CA VAL A 394 -15.52 22.77 -38.66
C VAL A 394 -16.54 23.71 -39.29
N LEU A 395 -16.12 24.59 -40.21
CA LEU A 395 -16.94 25.68 -40.73
C LEU A 395 -17.34 25.49 -42.20
N ASP A 396 -16.64 24.64 -42.97
CA ASP A 396 -16.90 24.44 -44.40
C ASP A 396 -18.33 23.97 -44.69
N ALA A 397 -18.94 23.20 -43.79
CA ALA A 397 -20.35 22.82 -43.91
C ALA A 397 -21.29 24.05 -43.86
N TRP A 398 -21.03 24.98 -42.92
CA TRP A 398 -21.79 26.22 -42.81
C TRP A 398 -21.52 27.16 -43.98
N HIS A 399 -20.25 27.29 -44.41
CA HIS A 399 -19.89 28.08 -45.58
C HIS A 399 -20.55 27.55 -46.85
N GLY A 400 -20.61 26.23 -47.04
CA GLY A 400 -21.30 25.59 -48.16
C GLY A 400 -22.79 25.93 -48.18
N ALA A 401 -23.47 25.82 -47.03
CA ALA A 401 -24.87 26.20 -46.91
C ALA A 401 -25.09 27.71 -47.15
N ALA A 402 -24.22 28.57 -46.62
CA ALA A 402 -24.30 30.02 -46.82
C ALA A 402 -24.07 30.43 -48.28
N LEU A 403 -23.16 29.76 -48.98
CA LEU A 403 -22.94 29.95 -50.43
C LEU A 403 -24.17 29.49 -51.22
N TRP A 404 -24.72 28.33 -50.88
CA TRP A 404 -25.91 27.80 -51.55
C TRP A 404 -27.17 28.65 -51.31
N ALA A 405 -27.37 29.17 -50.09
CA ALA A 405 -28.50 30.04 -49.76
C ALA A 405 -28.49 31.36 -50.55
N ARG A 406 -27.33 31.80 -51.05
CA ARG A 406 -27.18 32.97 -51.92
C ARG A 406 -27.37 32.65 -53.41
N SER A 407 -27.49 31.38 -53.77
CA SER A 407 -27.71 30.97 -55.15
C SER A 407 -29.15 31.19 -55.58
N SER A 408 -29.37 31.32 -56.90
CA SER A 408 -30.72 31.38 -57.47
C SER A 408 -31.49 30.07 -57.31
N GLU A 409 -30.81 28.94 -57.06
CA GLU A 409 -31.45 27.64 -56.82
C GLU A 409 -32.23 27.63 -55.49
N PHE A 410 -31.85 28.45 -54.51
CA PHE A 410 -32.46 28.45 -53.18
C PHE A 410 -33.98 28.60 -53.22
N GLN A 411 -34.49 29.52 -54.04
CA GLN A 411 -35.93 29.78 -54.17
C GLN A 411 -36.72 28.56 -54.66
N ASN A 412 -36.10 27.73 -55.50
CA ASN A 412 -36.76 26.54 -56.06
C ASN A 412 -36.90 25.42 -55.01
N TYR A 413 -36.00 25.38 -54.03
CA TYR A 413 -35.92 24.31 -53.03
C TYR A 413 -36.31 24.76 -51.62
N SER A 414 -36.59 26.05 -51.40
CA SER A 414 -37.15 26.55 -50.15
C SER A 414 -38.64 26.22 -50.04
N VAL A 415 -39.09 25.88 -48.83
CA VAL A 415 -40.52 25.65 -48.52
C VAL A 415 -41.15 26.98 -48.07
N THR A 416 -42.20 27.42 -48.75
CA THR A 416 -42.93 28.65 -48.38
C THR A 416 -43.92 28.38 -47.25
N VAL A 417 -44.42 29.45 -46.63
CA VAL A 417 -45.47 29.33 -45.59
C VAL A 417 -46.76 28.75 -46.16
N GLU A 418 -47.11 29.08 -47.40
CA GLU A 418 -48.28 28.56 -48.11
C GLU A 418 -48.15 27.05 -48.34
N GLU A 419 -47.01 26.60 -48.88
CA GLU A 419 -46.71 25.19 -49.10
C GLU A 419 -46.72 24.39 -47.79
N TYR A 420 -46.19 24.96 -46.71
CA TYR A 420 -46.21 24.34 -45.39
C TYR A 420 -47.65 24.17 -44.85
N ASN A 421 -48.51 25.17 -45.05
CA ASN A 421 -49.90 25.11 -44.60
C ASN A 421 -50.74 24.11 -45.40
N GLU A 422 -50.42 23.89 -46.68
CA GLU A 422 -51.11 22.93 -47.55
C GLU A 422 -50.60 21.48 -47.37
N CYS A 423 -49.28 21.30 -47.35
CA CYS A 423 -48.63 19.99 -47.34
C CYS A 423 -48.32 19.46 -45.93
N GLY A 424 -48.35 20.32 -44.92
CA GLY A 424 -48.08 19.98 -43.52
C GLY A 424 -46.59 19.95 -43.15
N GLY A 425 -46.33 19.58 -41.89
CA GLY A 425 -44.99 19.68 -41.28
C GLY A 425 -43.95 18.67 -41.75
N GLU A 426 -44.38 17.54 -42.32
CA GLU A 426 -43.49 16.48 -42.81
C GLU A 426 -43.11 16.66 -44.29
N TYR A 427 -43.60 17.72 -44.93
CA TYR A 427 -43.29 18.00 -46.32
C TYR A 427 -41.83 18.43 -46.50
N ILE A 428 -41.10 17.67 -47.33
CA ILE A 428 -39.70 17.94 -47.69
C ILE A 428 -39.61 18.09 -49.20
N LYS A 429 -39.13 19.24 -49.67
CA LYS A 429 -38.81 19.41 -51.10
C LYS A 429 -37.61 18.54 -51.48
N GLU A 430 -37.78 17.74 -52.51
CA GLU A 430 -36.72 16.88 -53.02
C GLU A 430 -35.59 17.75 -53.57
N HIS A 431 -34.40 17.58 -52.99
CA HIS A 431 -33.21 18.32 -53.37
C HIS A 431 -32.04 17.37 -53.49
N ARG A 432 -31.14 17.61 -54.45
CA ARG A 432 -29.98 16.75 -54.72
C ARG A 432 -29.02 16.56 -53.54
N PHE A 433 -29.04 17.47 -52.58
CA PHE A 433 -28.25 17.40 -51.34
C PHE A 433 -29.09 17.08 -50.09
N GLY A 434 -30.41 16.92 -50.26
CA GLY A 434 -31.34 16.59 -49.18
C GLY A 434 -31.53 15.09 -49.01
N ASN A 435 -32.32 14.72 -48.01
CA ASN A 435 -32.76 13.34 -47.85
C ASN A 435 -33.81 12.99 -48.90
N VAL A 436 -33.77 11.77 -49.41
CA VAL A 436 -34.81 11.24 -50.30
C VAL A 436 -36.05 10.93 -49.47
N TYR A 437 -37.22 11.38 -49.95
CA TYR A 437 -38.49 10.99 -49.36
C TYR A 437 -38.78 9.52 -49.68
N TYR A 438 -38.81 8.67 -48.66
CA TYR A 438 -39.31 7.31 -48.78
C TYR A 438 -40.75 7.29 -48.27
N LYS A 439 -41.69 6.94 -49.14
CA LYS A 439 -43.07 6.69 -48.74
C LYS A 439 -43.09 5.43 -47.88
N THR A 440 -43.26 5.60 -46.57
CA THR A 440 -43.44 4.50 -45.60
C THR A 440 -44.71 3.73 -45.84
#